data_AF-A0A958QCJ4-F1
#
_entry.id   AF-A0A958QCJ4-F1
#
_cell.length_a   1.000
_cell.length_b   1.000
_cell.length_c   1.000
_cell.angle_alpha   90.00
_cell.angle_beta   90.00
_cell.angle_gamma   90.00
#
_symmetry.space_group_name_H-M   'P 1'
#
loop_
_entity.id
_entity.type
_entity.pdbx_description
1 polymer ?
#
loop_
_entity_poly.entity_id
_entity_poly.type
_entity_poly.pdbx_seq_one_letter_code
_entity_poly.pdbx_strand_id
1 'polypeptide(L)'
;MSEEMNSAASEVSNITMSLIFDQLRERVSMYNAKLLLQSAAVRTGLNADNPEPLSKEQAKAICLELINNGGPAFQVGKTVYQTLQ
;
A
#
# COMPACT_ATOMS: atom_id res chain seq x y z
N MET A 1 -4.60 -22.26 -31.23
CA MET A 1 -5.49 -21.57 -30.30
C MET A 1 -4.57 -20.77 -29.39
N SER A 2 -4.27 -19.55 -29.81
CA SER A 2 -3.31 -18.69 -29.11
C SER A 2 -4.09 -17.96 -28.03
N GLU A 3 -3.91 -18.40 -26.79
CA GLU A 3 -4.40 -17.67 -25.62
C GLU A 3 -3.51 -16.44 -25.46
N GLU A 4 -3.93 -15.33 -26.07
CA GLU A 4 -3.50 -14.00 -25.67
C GLU A 4 -3.98 -13.76 -24.24
N MET A 5 -3.18 -14.21 -23.28
CA MET A 5 -3.38 -13.96 -21.86
C MET A 5 -3.13 -12.46 -21.58
N ASN A 6 -4.23 -11.71 -21.67
CA ASN A 6 -4.63 -10.67 -20.75
C ASN A 6 -3.53 -9.67 -20.31
N SER A 7 -3.24 -8.70 -21.19
CA SER A 7 -2.63 -7.44 -20.80
C SER A 7 -3.62 -6.59 -20.00
N ALA A 8 -3.88 -6.97 -18.75
CA ALA A 8 -4.36 -6.00 -17.76
C ALA A 8 -3.15 -5.10 -17.45
N ALA A 9 -3.03 -3.99 -18.19
CA ALA A 9 -2.06 -2.96 -17.88
C ALA A 9 -2.41 -2.41 -16.49
N SER A 10 -1.80 -2.98 -15.45
CA SER A 10 -1.96 -2.52 -14.09
C SER A 10 -1.38 -1.12 -14.02
N GLU A 11 -2.23 -0.10 -14.11
CA GLU A 11 -1.80 1.30 -14.12
C GLU A 11 -0.87 1.53 -12.93
N VAL A 12 0.37 1.90 -13.23
CA VAL A 12 1.40 2.14 -12.21
C VAL A 12 0.99 3.41 -11.45
N SER A 13 0.93 3.32 -10.13
CA SER A 13 0.69 4.49 -9.29
C SER A 13 2.01 5.14 -8.91
N ASN A 14 2.00 6.41 -8.49
CA ASN A 14 3.18 7.06 -7.90
C ASN A 14 3.36 6.72 -6.41
N ILE A 15 2.64 5.72 -5.90
CA ILE A 15 2.66 5.31 -4.49
C ILE A 15 3.68 4.20 -4.31
N THR A 16 4.61 4.38 -3.37
CA THR A 16 5.60 3.38 -2.96
C THR A 16 5.35 2.94 -1.53
N MET A 17 5.92 1.80 -1.13
CA MET A 17 5.93 1.37 0.27
C MET A 17 6.64 2.41 1.17
N SER A 18 7.70 3.06 0.67
CA SER A 18 8.43 4.08 1.42
C SER A 18 7.57 5.30 1.72
N LEU A 19 6.75 5.76 0.76
CA LEU A 19 5.85 6.89 0.95
C LEU A 19 4.81 6.60 2.04
N ILE A 20 4.24 5.39 2.02
CA ILE A 20 3.28 4.96 3.04
C ILE A 20 3.97 4.86 4.41
N PHE A 21 5.19 4.33 4.45
CA PHE A 21 5.98 4.25 5.67
C PHE A 21 6.27 5.63 6.27
N ASP A 22 6.67 6.59 5.45
CA ASP A 22 6.96 7.95 5.90
C ASP A 22 5.72 8.62 6.51
N GLN A 23 4.55 8.48 5.87
CA GLN A 23 3.29 8.98 6.42
C GLN A 23 2.87 8.29 7.72
N LEU A 24 3.14 6.99 7.86
CA LEU A 24 2.91 6.29 9.13
C LEU A 24 3.85 6.83 10.23
N ARG A 25 5.13 7.04 9.92
CA ARG A 25 6.14 7.53 10.87
C ARG A 25 5.86 8.95 11.36
N GLU A 26 5.14 9.77 10.60
CA GLU A 26 4.67 11.08 11.06
C GLU A 26 3.61 10.99 12.18
N ARG A 27 2.95 9.84 12.32
CA ARG A 27 1.83 9.66 13.27
C ARG A 27 2.11 8.67 14.39
N VAL A 28 3.04 7.74 14.18
CA VAL A 28 3.43 6.73 15.16
C VAL A 28 4.95 6.59 15.21
N SER A 29 5.46 5.88 16.23
CA SER A 29 6.90 5.58 16.30
C SER A 29 7.38 4.83 15.06
N MET A 30 8.67 4.99 14.71
CA MET A 30 9.29 4.29 13.59
C MET A 30 9.05 2.77 13.62
N TYR A 31 9.15 2.17 14.82
CA TYR A 31 8.88 0.76 15.02
C TYR A 31 7.42 0.39 14.70
N ASN A 32 6.46 1.16 15.21
CA ASN A 32 5.04 0.93 14.95
C ASN A 32 4.69 1.15 13.48
N ALA A 33 5.26 2.16 12.83
CA ALA A 33 5.09 2.40 11.39
C ALA A 33 5.55 1.18 10.58
N LYS A 34 6.73 0.64 10.92
CA LYS A 34 7.29 -0.54 10.24
C LYS A 34 6.40 -1.76 10.45
N LEU A 35 5.97 -2.01 11.69
CA LEU A 35 5.11 -3.14 12.02
C LEU A 35 3.75 -3.07 11.30
N LEU A 36 3.13 -1.88 11.26
CA LEU A 36 1.86 -1.66 10.57
C LEU A 36 1.98 -1.93 9.07
N LEU A 37 3.01 -1.36 8.43
CA LEU A 37 3.23 -1.55 7.00
C LEU A 37 3.56 -3.00 6.66
N GLN A 38 4.43 -3.65 7.44
CA GLN A 38 4.76 -5.07 7.24
C GLN A 38 3.54 -5.97 7.42
N SER A 39 2.70 -5.72 8.43
CA SER A 39 1.45 -6.46 8.65
C SER A 39 0.49 -6.32 7.46
N ALA A 40 0.31 -5.09 6.95
CA ALA A 40 -0.53 -4.84 5.77
C ALA A 40 0.04 -5.49 4.50
N ALA A 41 1.36 -5.41 4.30
CA ALA A 41 2.03 -6.04 3.16
C ALA A 41 1.88 -7.57 3.19
N VAL A 42 2.09 -8.21 4.35
CA VAL A 42 1.90 -9.65 4.51
C VAL A 42 0.46 -10.07 4.20
N ARG A 43 -0.55 -9.33 4.66
CA ARG A 43 -1.97 -9.62 4.41
C ARG A 43 -2.37 -9.48 2.94
N THR A 44 -1.71 -8.58 2.22
CA THR A 44 -1.95 -8.34 0.79
C THR A 44 -1.06 -9.18 -0.13
N GLY A 45 -0.15 -9.97 0.43
CA GLY A 45 0.83 -10.75 -0.35
C GLY A 45 1.91 -9.89 -1.01
N LEU A 46 2.15 -8.67 -0.51
CA LEU A 46 3.13 -7.74 -1.03
C LEU A 46 4.40 -7.72 -0.20
N ASN A 47 5.49 -7.27 -0.82
CA ASN A 47 6.76 -7.05 -0.13
C ASN A 47 6.82 -5.59 0.38
N ALA A 48 6.93 -5.42 1.69
CA ALA A 48 7.05 -4.10 2.32
C ALA A 48 8.37 -3.38 1.97
N ASP A 49 9.40 -4.12 1.58
CA ASP A 49 10.71 -3.59 1.17
C ASP A 49 10.80 -3.39 -0.35
N ASN A 50 9.67 -3.48 -1.09
CA ASN A 50 9.66 -3.21 -2.52
C ASN A 50 10.00 -1.74 -2.81
N PRO A 51 11.11 -1.46 -3.53
CA PRO A 51 11.47 -0.09 -3.89
C PRO A 51 10.63 0.45 -5.06
N GLU A 52 9.98 -0.43 -5.83
CA GLU A 52 9.24 -0.03 -7.01
C GLU A 52 7.87 0.56 -6.67
N PRO A 53 7.34 1.47 -7.51
CA PRO A 53 5.98 1.96 -7.36
C PRO A 53 4.97 0.80 -7.44
N LEU A 54 3.96 0.86 -6.58
CA LEU A 54 2.88 -0.11 -6.55
C LEU A 54 1.96 0.12 -7.76
N SER A 55 1.39 -0.95 -8.30
CA SER A 55 0.24 -0.80 -9.19
C SER A 55 -0.93 -0.18 -8.41
N LYS A 56 -1.88 0.46 -9.10
CA LYS A 56 -3.08 1.02 -8.45
C LYS A 56 -3.83 -0.03 -7.62
N GLU A 57 -3.90 -1.27 -8.07
CA GLU A 57 -4.55 -2.36 -7.33
C GLU A 57 -3.80 -2.72 -6.04
N GLN A 58 -2.48 -2.83 -6.12
CA GLN A 58 -1.63 -3.10 -4.96
C GLN A 58 -1.69 -1.96 -3.94
N ALA A 59 -1.62 -0.71 -4.40
CA ALA A 59 -1.73 0.47 -3.56
C ALA A 59 -3.10 0.52 -2.86
N LYS A 60 -4.20 0.23 -3.59
CA LYS A 60 -5.54 0.14 -3.00
C LYS A 60 -5.62 -0.96 -1.93
N ALA A 61 -5.07 -2.15 -2.21
CA ALA A 61 -5.09 -3.27 -1.26
C ALA A 61 -4.38 -2.91 0.05
N ILE A 62 -3.17 -2.33 -0.01
CA ILE A 62 -2.44 -1.87 1.19
C ILE A 62 -3.26 -0.84 1.97
N CYS A 63 -3.82 0.15 1.27
CA CYS A 63 -4.59 1.20 1.92
C CYS A 63 -5.81 0.65 2.65
N LEU A 64 -6.51 -0.33 2.05
CA LEU A 64 -7.65 -0.97 2.68
C LEU A 64 -7.25 -1.75 3.94
N GLU A 65 -6.12 -2.46 3.92
CA GLU A 65 -5.61 -3.13 5.13
C GLU A 65 -5.23 -2.14 6.24
N LEU A 66 -4.64 -1.00 5.90
CA LEU A 66 -4.36 0.07 6.86
C LEU A 66 -5.66 0.69 7.43
N ILE A 67 -6.69 0.87 6.60
CA ILE A 67 -8.02 1.32 7.00
C ILE A 67 -8.66 0.33 7.99
N ASN A 68 -8.61 -0.96 7.68
CA ASN A 68 -9.13 -2.03 8.52
C ASN A 68 -8.40 -2.14 9.87
N ASN A 69 -7.12 -1.73 9.94
CA ASN A 69 -6.35 -1.71 11.18
C ASN A 69 -6.84 -0.64 12.18
N GLY A 70 -7.43 0.45 11.70
CA GLY A 70 -7.94 1.54 12.55
C GLY A 70 -6.86 2.53 13.02
N GLY A 71 -7.20 3.36 14.01
CA GLY A 71 -6.28 4.27 14.67
C GLY A 71 -5.51 5.22 13.71
N PRO A 72 -4.21 5.46 13.93
CA PRO A 72 -3.38 6.26 13.03
C PRO A 72 -3.23 5.67 11.60
N ALA A 73 -3.26 4.34 11.47
CA ALA A 73 -3.15 3.66 10.18
C ALA A 73 -4.38 3.95 9.30
N PHE A 74 -5.57 4.06 9.89
CA PHE A 74 -6.79 4.45 9.16
C PHE A 74 -6.65 5.78 8.45
N GLN A 75 -6.08 6.78 9.14
CA GLN A 75 -5.91 8.12 8.56
C GLN A 75 -4.95 8.08 7.37
N VAL A 76 -3.81 7.37 7.50
CA VAL A 76 -2.85 7.22 6.40
C VAL A 76 -3.46 6.45 5.24
N GLY A 77 -4.06 5.29 5.50
CA GLY A 77 -4.70 4.47 4.48
C GLY A 77 -5.76 5.24 3.70
N LYS A 78 -6.62 6.01 4.40
CA LYS A 78 -7.63 6.87 3.77
C LYS A 78 -7.01 7.98 2.91
N THR A 79 -6.03 8.71 3.44
CA THR A 79 -5.36 9.81 2.71
C THR A 79 -4.69 9.29 1.44
N VAL A 80 -3.92 8.20 1.52
CA VAL A 80 -3.26 7.62 0.34
C VAL A 80 -4.29 7.09 -0.65
N TYR A 81 -5.34 6.40 -0.19
CA TYR A 81 -6.39 5.86 -1.06
C TYR A 81 -7.10 6.96 -1.88
N GLN A 82 -7.32 8.14 -1.30
CA GLN A 82 -7.94 9.27 -2.00
C GLN A 82 -7.09 9.81 -3.15
N THR A 83 -5.76 9.61 -3.12
CA THR A 83 -4.86 10.02 -4.22
C THR A 83 -4.91 9.08 -5.43
N LEU A 84 -5.57 7.93 -5.29
CA LEU A 84 -5.69 6.91 -6.34
C LEU A 84 -7.00 7.02 -7.16
N GLN A 85 -7.87 7.99 -6.82
CA GLN A 85 -9.09 8.33 -7.54
C GLN A 85 -8.80 9.34 -8.66
#